data_AF-A0A1F5L8B6-F1
#
_entry.id   AF-A0A1F5L8B6-F1
#
_cell.length_a   1.000
_cell.length_b   1.000
_cell.length_c   1.000
_cell.angle_alpha   90.00
_cell.angle_beta   90.00
_cell.angle_gamma   90.00
#
_symmetry.space_group_name_H-M   'P 1'
#
loop_
_entity.id
_entity.type
_entity.pdbx_description
1 polymer ?
#
loop_
_entity_poly.entity_id
_entity_poly.type
_entity_poly.pdbx_seq_one_letter_code
_entity_poly.pdbx_strand_id
1 'polypeptide(L)'
;MTQTFKILILPGDGIGPEVMTEAVKVLKAFETPQRKFELRQELIGGCSIDAHGKPVTDDVKQAALNSDAVLFAAVGGPKWDNARRGLDGPEGGLLQLRKAMDIYANLRPCSSTSPSSSIAKEFSPFRQDVIEGVDFVVVRENCGGAYFGRKIEEETYAMDEWGYSEAEIQRVTRLSAEVALRHNPPWPVISLDKANVLASSRLWRRVVDKTMTAEYPQVKLVHQLADSASLILATNPRSLNGVILADNTFGDMISDQAGSIVGTLGVLPSASLNGLPGDKTLKTRPYGLYEPTHGSAPTIAGQNIANPVAMILCVALMFRYSLSMEAEAQRVEDAVRKVLDSGLRTPDLGGKAGTNEVGDAIVSAVSKDSSSTLNMPTKERETPPPTPNPEKLERSPTPPAIERTAPFLQPASPPVRPTSTEQPTWAGSCTLRLENLEAQTSKTKKELMRSIAQDICATFTCIAKHAEAGNLEDQHTDVIDNVIKMIRDTDVKSRHRLEKRGRRLRKERDWLRMKHRKMGREIDEFSLLYRKKVRDLIVALREQNHEVEQLRAERELLLAKIHEDSALASDAVDKETDVDGEFEIDTEKV
;
A
#
# COMPACT_ATOMS: atom_id res chain seq x y z
N MET A 1 -35.96 15.05 -6.35
CA MET A 1 -35.61 14.82 -4.93
C MET A 1 -34.10 15.00 -4.81
N THR A 2 -33.64 15.74 -3.81
CA THR A 2 -32.20 15.88 -3.52
C THR A 2 -31.71 14.60 -2.87
N GLN A 3 -30.63 14.02 -3.39
CA GLN A 3 -29.96 12.88 -2.78
C GLN A 3 -29.04 13.39 -1.67
N THR A 4 -29.29 12.94 -0.44
CA THR A 4 -28.45 13.28 0.73
C THR A 4 -27.71 12.04 1.18
N PHE A 5 -26.38 12.17 1.35
CA PHE A 5 -25.52 11.13 1.91
C PHE A 5 -25.06 11.54 3.31
N LYS A 6 -25.24 10.65 4.29
CA LYS A 6 -24.80 10.84 5.68
C LYS A 6 -23.39 10.32 5.84
N ILE A 7 -22.45 11.19 6.17
CA ILE A 7 -21.04 10.85 6.33
C ILE A 7 -20.62 11.16 7.76
N LEU A 8 -20.16 10.15 8.48
CA LEU A 8 -19.52 10.33 9.78
C LEU A 8 -18.05 10.71 9.56
N ILE A 9 -17.61 11.79 10.21
CA ILE A 9 -16.26 12.33 10.13
C ILE A 9 -15.58 12.08 11.48
N LEU A 10 -14.50 11.31 11.45
CA LEU A 10 -13.69 10.95 12.62
C LEU A 10 -12.24 11.39 12.41
N PRO A 11 -11.90 12.67 12.69
CA PRO A 11 -10.55 13.17 12.46
C PRO A 11 -9.51 12.56 13.40
N GLY A 12 -9.90 12.21 14.63
CA GLY A 12 -9.01 11.62 15.63
C GLY A 12 -7.85 12.54 16.04
N ASP A 13 -6.64 11.99 16.11
CA ASP A 13 -5.48 12.59 16.78
C ASP A 13 -4.36 13.03 15.81
N GLY A 14 -3.43 13.86 16.32
CA GLY A 14 -2.23 14.28 15.60
C GLY A 14 -2.54 15.08 14.33
N ILE A 15 -2.04 14.63 13.17
CA ILE A 15 -2.31 15.26 11.87
C ILE A 15 -3.73 15.03 11.36
N GLY A 16 -4.50 14.14 12.00
CA GLY A 16 -5.82 13.71 11.57
C GLY A 16 -6.78 14.87 11.25
N PRO A 17 -6.97 15.85 12.15
CA PRO A 17 -7.76 17.05 11.88
C PRO A 17 -7.32 17.87 10.65
N GLU A 18 -6.00 18.00 10.42
CA GLU A 18 -5.47 18.77 9.28
C GLU A 18 -5.80 18.08 7.95
N VAL A 19 -5.49 16.78 7.83
CA VAL A 19 -5.73 16.04 6.58
C VAL A 19 -7.22 15.81 6.31
N MET A 20 -8.02 15.64 7.37
CA MET A 20 -9.48 15.51 7.26
C MET A 20 -10.13 16.79 6.75
N THR A 21 -9.63 17.96 7.17
CA THR A 21 -10.11 19.27 6.69
C THR A 21 -10.01 19.35 5.17
N GLU A 22 -8.87 18.94 4.60
CA GLU A 22 -8.66 18.97 3.15
C GLU A 22 -9.53 17.94 2.40
N ALA A 23 -9.72 16.75 2.97
CA ALA A 23 -10.63 15.76 2.40
C ALA A 23 -12.09 16.23 2.39
N VAL A 24 -12.54 16.92 3.46
CA VAL A 24 -13.89 17.52 3.53
C VAL A 24 -14.06 18.63 2.49
N LYS A 25 -13.02 19.44 2.21
CA LYS A 25 -13.07 20.43 1.11
C LYS A 25 -13.29 19.75 -0.24
N VAL A 26 -12.56 18.68 -0.52
CA VAL A 26 -12.71 17.90 -1.76
C VAL A 26 -14.11 17.28 -1.85
N LEU A 27 -14.61 16.67 -0.77
CA LEU A 27 -15.96 16.11 -0.71
C LEU A 27 -17.03 17.17 -1.02
N LYS A 28 -16.93 18.35 -0.40
CA LYS A 28 -17.88 19.46 -0.61
C LYS A 28 -17.85 20.02 -2.03
N ALA A 29 -16.73 19.92 -2.75
CA ALA A 29 -16.64 20.34 -4.15
C ALA A 29 -17.54 19.53 -5.09
N PHE A 30 -18.06 18.38 -4.65
CA PHE A 30 -19.00 17.55 -5.40
C PHE A 30 -20.48 17.77 -5.02
N GLU A 31 -20.78 18.73 -4.14
CA GLU A 31 -22.17 19.10 -3.88
C GLU A 31 -22.82 19.76 -5.10
N THR A 32 -24.09 19.43 -5.34
CA THR A 32 -24.93 20.05 -6.37
C THR A 32 -26.30 20.37 -5.78
N PRO A 33 -27.19 21.10 -6.47
CA PRO A 33 -28.57 21.25 -6.01
C PRO A 33 -29.31 19.91 -5.83
N GLN A 34 -28.85 18.86 -6.52
CA GLN A 34 -29.43 17.52 -6.50
C GLN A 34 -28.67 16.54 -5.59
N ARG A 35 -27.48 16.88 -5.09
CA ARG A 35 -26.66 16.01 -4.22
C ARG A 35 -26.04 16.80 -3.06
N LYS A 36 -26.26 16.34 -1.83
CA LYS A 36 -25.74 16.94 -0.60
C LYS A 36 -25.04 15.91 0.29
N PHE A 37 -24.07 16.37 1.07
CA PHE A 37 -23.39 15.56 2.09
C PHE A 37 -23.71 16.10 3.48
N GLU A 38 -24.44 15.33 4.28
CA GLU A 38 -24.70 15.61 5.69
C GLU A 38 -23.53 15.07 6.50
N LEU A 39 -22.70 15.97 7.04
CA LEU A 39 -21.50 15.61 7.77
C LEU A 39 -21.77 15.66 9.27
N ARG A 40 -21.58 14.55 9.98
CA ARG A 40 -21.56 14.50 11.45
C ARG A 40 -20.12 14.29 11.89
N GLN A 41 -19.55 15.20 12.68
CA GLN A 41 -18.19 15.05 13.20
C GLN A 41 -18.21 14.59 14.66
N GLU A 42 -17.39 13.60 14.98
CA GLU A 42 -17.30 13.01 16.32
C GLU A 42 -15.86 12.72 16.75
N LEU A 43 -15.67 12.40 18.02
CA LEU A 43 -14.36 12.07 18.60
C LEU A 43 -14.08 10.56 18.58
N ILE A 44 -12.81 10.21 18.36
CA ILE A 44 -12.29 8.84 18.44
C ILE A 44 -10.81 8.88 18.82
N GLY A 45 -10.32 7.84 19.51
CA GLY A 45 -8.93 7.72 19.91
C GLY A 45 -8.59 8.51 21.17
N GLY A 46 -7.40 9.09 21.20
CA GLY A 46 -6.87 9.83 22.33
C GLY A 46 -7.72 11.04 22.73
N CYS A 47 -8.21 11.80 21.74
CA CYS A 47 -9.11 12.93 21.98
C CYS A 47 -10.45 12.50 22.62
N SER A 48 -10.95 11.30 22.29
CA SER A 48 -12.13 10.73 22.93
C SER A 48 -11.82 10.23 24.34
N ILE A 49 -10.63 9.67 24.59
CA ILE A 49 -10.19 9.30 25.93
C ILE A 49 -10.12 10.54 26.83
N ASP A 50 -9.55 11.63 26.34
CA ASP A 50 -9.45 12.88 27.08
C ASP A 50 -10.84 13.45 27.44
N ALA A 51 -11.81 13.36 26.53
CA ALA A 51 -13.14 13.93 26.72
C ALA A 51 -14.13 13.01 27.47
N HIS A 52 -14.01 11.70 27.29
CA HIS A 52 -15.03 10.72 27.67
C HIS A 52 -14.48 9.52 28.45
N GLY A 53 -13.17 9.43 28.65
CA GLY A 53 -12.52 8.28 29.30
C GLY A 53 -12.58 6.98 28.48
N LYS A 54 -13.01 7.03 27.22
CA LYS A 54 -13.12 5.87 26.31
C LYS A 54 -12.59 6.23 24.92
N PRO A 55 -11.93 5.31 24.21
CA PRO A 55 -11.41 5.58 22.87
C PRO A 55 -12.51 5.71 21.80
N VAL A 56 -13.71 5.19 22.05
CA VAL A 56 -14.89 5.40 21.22
C VAL A 56 -16.15 5.20 22.08
N THR A 57 -17.14 6.08 21.93
CA THR A 57 -18.40 5.99 22.68
C THR A 57 -19.42 5.14 21.93
N ASP A 58 -20.46 4.66 22.62
CA ASP A 58 -21.52 3.87 21.97
C ASP A 58 -22.39 4.74 21.05
N ASP A 59 -22.52 6.03 21.33
CA ASP A 59 -23.18 6.99 20.42
C ASP A 59 -22.41 7.13 19.10
N VAL A 60 -21.07 7.16 19.13
CA VAL A 60 -20.25 7.18 17.91
C VAL A 60 -20.39 5.88 17.11
N LYS A 61 -20.45 4.71 17.79
CA LYS A 61 -20.72 3.43 17.12
C LYS A 61 -22.10 3.44 16.44
N GLN A 62 -23.11 3.96 17.12
CA GLN A 62 -24.46 4.08 16.56
C GLN A 62 -24.52 5.08 15.40
N ALA A 63 -23.77 6.19 15.49
CA ALA A 63 -23.63 7.16 14.41
C ALA A 63 -23.01 6.52 13.16
N ALA A 64 -22.00 5.68 13.34
CA ALA A 64 -21.34 4.98 12.26
C ALA A 64 -22.27 3.98 11.55
N LEU A 65 -23.08 3.23 12.32
CA LEU A 65 -24.10 2.32 11.79
C LEU A 65 -25.22 3.05 11.04
N ASN A 66 -25.51 4.30 11.41
CA ASN A 66 -26.56 5.12 10.81
C ASN A 66 -26.07 5.99 9.63
N SER A 67 -24.79 5.88 9.26
CA SER A 67 -24.16 6.66 8.19
C SER A 67 -24.00 5.82 6.92
N ASP A 68 -24.03 6.47 5.75
CA ASP A 68 -23.75 5.81 4.47
C ASP A 68 -22.26 5.46 4.32
N ALA A 69 -21.39 6.24 4.98
CA ALA A 69 -19.96 5.99 5.05
C ALA A 69 -19.32 6.69 6.26
N VAL A 70 -18.14 6.21 6.65
CA VAL A 70 -17.30 6.81 7.70
C VAL A 70 -15.96 7.22 7.09
N LEU A 71 -15.58 8.49 7.24
CA LEU A 71 -14.22 8.96 6.96
C LEU A 71 -13.46 9.03 8.28
N PHE A 72 -12.36 8.31 8.38
CA PHE A 72 -11.49 8.26 9.55
C PHE A 72 -10.07 8.66 9.15
N ALA A 73 -9.39 9.48 9.96
CA ALA A 73 -8.00 9.86 9.65
C ALA A 73 -6.98 9.06 10.45
N ALA A 74 -6.73 9.39 11.72
CA ALA A 74 -5.72 8.68 12.51
C ALA A 74 -6.00 8.77 14.00
N VAL A 75 -5.48 7.83 14.80
CA VAL A 75 -5.56 7.85 16.26
C VAL A 75 -4.21 7.52 16.90
N GLY A 76 -4.05 7.92 18.16
CA GLY A 76 -2.89 7.63 18.97
C GLY A 76 -1.86 8.76 19.02
N GLY A 77 -0.92 8.64 19.95
CA GLY A 77 0.15 9.60 20.15
C GLY A 77 0.83 9.40 21.51
N PRO A 78 2.00 10.03 21.75
CA PRO A 78 2.85 9.72 22.90
C PRO A 78 2.17 9.99 24.25
N LYS A 79 1.20 10.93 24.26
CA LYS A 79 0.40 11.25 25.45
C LYS A 79 -0.32 10.03 26.04
N TRP A 80 -0.71 9.07 25.21
CA TRP A 80 -1.53 7.92 25.62
C TRP A 80 -0.77 6.59 25.57
N ASP A 81 0.56 6.59 25.45
CA ASP A 81 1.35 5.35 25.32
C ASP A 81 1.17 4.43 26.55
N ASN A 82 1.06 4.99 27.75
CA ASN A 82 0.80 4.22 28.98
C ASN A 82 -0.63 3.64 29.06
N ALA A 83 -1.54 4.10 28.20
CA ALA A 83 -2.92 3.64 28.10
C ALA A 83 -3.12 2.65 26.94
N ARG A 84 -2.06 2.27 26.21
CA ARG A 84 -2.14 1.23 25.17
C ARG A 84 -2.37 -0.15 25.80
N ARG A 85 -3.62 -0.47 26.09
CA ARG A 85 -4.07 -1.75 26.65
C ARG A 85 -5.10 -2.39 25.73
N GLY A 86 -4.64 -2.89 24.58
CA GLY A 86 -5.51 -3.54 23.60
C GLY A 86 -6.70 -2.67 23.18
N LEU A 87 -7.93 -3.13 23.45
CA LEU A 87 -9.17 -2.48 23.04
C LEU A 87 -9.47 -1.16 23.79
N ASP A 88 -8.81 -0.91 24.91
CA ASP A 88 -9.05 0.28 25.75
C ASP A 88 -8.11 1.46 25.41
N GLY A 89 -7.07 1.22 24.61
CA GLY A 89 -6.17 2.26 24.11
C GLY A 89 -6.75 3.06 22.93
N PRO A 90 -6.06 4.11 22.47
CA PRO A 90 -6.50 4.93 21.34
C PRO A 90 -6.82 4.12 20.09
N GLU A 91 -5.92 3.20 19.72
CA GLU A 91 -6.07 2.29 18.57
C GLU A 91 -7.22 1.29 18.77
N GLY A 92 -7.54 0.97 20.03
CA GLY A 92 -8.66 0.11 20.41
C GLY A 92 -10.01 0.67 19.97
N GLY A 93 -10.16 2.00 19.88
CA GLY A 93 -11.37 2.65 19.38
C GLY A 93 -11.69 2.25 17.93
N LEU A 94 -10.67 2.17 17.07
CA LEU A 94 -10.82 1.75 15.68
C LEU A 94 -11.19 0.26 15.57
N LEU A 95 -10.57 -0.61 16.39
CA LEU A 95 -10.91 -2.04 16.43
C LEU A 95 -12.36 -2.28 16.88
N GLN A 96 -12.80 -1.54 17.92
CA GLN A 96 -14.17 -1.58 18.39
C GLN A 96 -15.17 -1.11 17.31
N LEU A 97 -14.82 -0.04 16.58
CA LEU A 97 -15.67 0.48 15.51
C LEU A 97 -15.76 -0.49 14.33
N ARG A 98 -14.64 -1.08 13.92
CA ARG A 98 -14.59 -2.11 12.86
C ARG A 98 -15.50 -3.29 13.18
N LYS A 99 -15.45 -3.77 14.42
CA LYS A 99 -16.31 -4.86 14.89
C LYS A 99 -17.77 -4.44 14.97
N ALA A 100 -18.08 -3.25 15.48
CA ALA A 100 -19.46 -2.75 15.57
C ALA A 100 -20.12 -2.64 14.20
N MET A 101 -19.37 -2.19 13.19
CA MET A 101 -19.84 -2.05 11.82
C MET A 101 -19.78 -3.36 10.99
N ASP A 102 -19.12 -4.40 11.51
CA ASP A 102 -18.80 -5.65 10.80
C ASP A 102 -18.16 -5.40 9.41
N ILE A 103 -17.28 -4.41 9.32
CA ILE A 103 -16.53 -4.05 8.10
C ILE A 103 -15.35 -5.00 7.89
N TYR A 104 -15.72 -6.24 7.54
CA TYR A 104 -14.86 -7.42 7.54
C TYR A 104 -13.80 -7.48 6.45
N ALA A 105 -13.90 -6.68 5.40
CA ALA A 105 -12.93 -6.69 4.30
C ALA A 105 -12.20 -5.36 4.19
N ASN A 106 -10.91 -5.36 4.48
CA ASN A 106 -10.03 -4.20 4.30
C ASN A 106 -9.32 -4.29 2.94
N LEU A 107 -9.47 -3.26 2.12
CA LEU A 107 -8.88 -3.12 0.80
C LEU A 107 -7.76 -2.08 0.88
N ARG A 108 -6.57 -2.46 0.42
CA ARG A 108 -5.39 -1.59 0.32
C ARG A 108 -4.78 -1.71 -1.08
N PRO A 109 -5.12 -0.80 -2.01
CA PRO A 109 -4.56 -0.80 -3.35
C PRO A 109 -3.08 -0.42 -3.34
N CYS A 110 -2.28 -1.09 -4.16
CA CYS A 110 -0.87 -0.80 -4.34
C CYS A 110 -0.54 -0.85 -5.84
N SER A 111 -0.18 0.30 -6.40
CA SER A 111 0.12 0.44 -7.81
C SER A 111 1.37 1.30 -8.01
N SER A 112 2.24 0.86 -8.92
CA SER A 112 3.40 1.65 -9.34
C SER A 112 3.04 2.88 -10.17
N THR A 113 1.78 3.02 -10.57
CA THR A 113 1.29 4.13 -11.39
C THR A 113 0.31 5.06 -10.67
N SER A 114 -0.22 4.63 -9.51
CA SER A 114 -1.23 5.37 -8.74
C SER A 114 -0.73 5.68 -7.33
N PRO A 115 -0.93 6.91 -6.82
CA PRO A 115 -1.59 8.03 -7.49
C PRO A 115 -0.73 8.70 -8.57
N SER A 116 0.58 8.45 -8.59
CA SER A 116 1.45 8.93 -9.65
C SER A 116 2.67 8.04 -9.84
N SER A 117 2.96 7.71 -11.10
CA SER A 117 4.19 7.01 -11.48
C SER A 117 5.46 7.79 -11.17
N SER A 118 5.39 9.14 -11.12
CA SER A 118 6.56 9.97 -10.79
C SER A 118 6.92 9.84 -9.31
N ILE A 119 5.92 9.72 -8.44
CA ILE A 119 6.12 9.48 -7.00
C ILE A 119 6.74 8.11 -6.76
N ALA A 120 6.18 7.04 -7.31
CA ALA A 120 6.75 5.70 -7.17
C ALA A 120 8.19 5.63 -7.73
N LYS A 121 8.49 6.39 -8.80
CA LYS A 121 9.83 6.47 -9.38
C LYS A 121 10.87 7.13 -8.47
N GLU A 122 10.45 8.12 -7.69
CA GLU A 122 11.35 8.97 -6.92
C GLU A 122 11.52 8.50 -5.48
N PHE A 123 10.44 8.00 -4.87
CA PHE A 123 10.39 7.68 -3.44
C PHE A 123 10.45 6.18 -3.12
N SER A 124 10.20 5.30 -4.10
CA SER A 124 10.35 3.87 -3.87
C SER A 124 11.80 3.52 -3.53
N PRO A 125 12.06 2.73 -2.46
CA PRO A 125 13.39 2.25 -2.13
C PRO A 125 13.85 1.14 -3.09
N PHE A 126 12.96 0.62 -3.93
CA PHE A 126 13.25 -0.45 -4.87
C PHE A 126 13.80 0.08 -6.20
N ARG A 127 14.50 -0.80 -6.91
CA ARG A 127 14.86 -0.55 -8.30
C ARG A 127 13.62 -0.39 -9.15
N GLN A 128 13.68 0.58 -10.07
CA GLN A 128 12.55 0.89 -10.96
C GLN A 128 12.10 -0.30 -11.80
N ASP A 129 13.02 -1.11 -12.30
CA ASP A 129 12.68 -2.28 -13.11
C ASP A 129 12.06 -3.44 -12.29
N VAL A 130 12.12 -3.38 -10.96
CA VAL A 130 11.42 -4.34 -10.07
C VAL A 130 9.95 -3.91 -9.88
N ILE A 131 9.70 -2.62 -9.70
CA ILE A 131 8.36 -2.11 -9.36
C ILE A 131 7.53 -1.69 -10.57
N GLU A 132 8.14 -1.41 -11.73
CA GLU A 132 7.41 -0.98 -12.92
C GLU A 132 6.37 -2.04 -13.32
N GLY A 133 5.10 -1.62 -13.41
CA GLY A 133 3.98 -2.49 -13.76
C GLY A 133 3.40 -3.29 -12.60
N VAL A 134 3.83 -3.03 -11.34
CA VAL A 134 3.13 -3.55 -10.16
C VAL A 134 1.76 -2.90 -10.06
N ASP A 135 0.73 -3.73 -9.91
CA ASP A 135 -0.66 -3.33 -9.76
C ASP A 135 -1.46 -4.46 -9.09
N PHE A 136 -1.78 -4.28 -7.81
CA PHE A 136 -2.60 -5.22 -7.05
C PHE A 136 -3.39 -4.52 -5.94
N VAL A 137 -4.32 -5.24 -5.35
CA VAL A 137 -5.04 -4.83 -4.13
C VAL A 137 -4.94 -5.94 -3.10
N VAL A 138 -4.56 -5.59 -1.87
CA VAL A 138 -4.65 -6.52 -0.75
C VAL A 138 -6.07 -6.45 -0.19
N VAL A 139 -6.76 -7.58 -0.14
CA VAL A 139 -8.03 -7.79 0.55
C VAL A 139 -7.74 -8.61 1.81
N ARG A 140 -7.75 -7.91 2.93
CA ARG A 140 -7.49 -8.44 4.28
C ARG A 140 -8.81 -8.69 5.00
N GLU A 141 -8.98 -9.87 5.57
CA GLU A 141 -10.02 -10.11 6.58
C GLU A 141 -9.74 -9.23 7.81
N ASN A 142 -10.71 -8.46 8.30
CA ASN A 142 -10.46 -7.33 9.19
C ASN A 142 -11.19 -7.40 10.54
N CYS A 143 -11.97 -8.46 10.80
CA CYS A 143 -12.82 -8.60 11.99
C CYS A 143 -12.65 -9.95 12.73
N GLY A 144 -11.75 -10.84 12.30
CA GLY A 144 -11.47 -12.13 12.93
C GLY A 144 -9.98 -12.39 13.17
N GLY A 145 -9.61 -13.66 13.37
CA GLY A 145 -8.23 -14.10 13.60
C GLY A 145 -7.65 -13.66 14.95
N ALA A 146 -6.33 -13.71 15.08
CA ALA A 146 -5.60 -13.46 16.34
C ALA A 146 -5.86 -12.08 16.98
N TYR A 147 -6.39 -11.13 16.21
CA TYR A 147 -6.67 -9.78 16.68
C TYR A 147 -7.91 -9.74 17.56
N PHE A 148 -8.90 -10.58 17.25
CA PHE A 148 -10.20 -10.64 17.93
C PHE A 148 -10.46 -11.94 18.67
N GLY A 149 -9.61 -12.96 18.46
CA GLY A 149 -9.65 -14.22 19.19
C GLY A 149 -9.41 -14.06 20.68
N ARG A 150 -9.70 -15.12 21.44
CA ARG A 150 -9.49 -15.15 22.89
C ARG A 150 -8.03 -14.80 23.22
N LYS A 151 -7.85 -13.92 24.21
CA LYS A 151 -6.56 -13.49 24.73
C LYS A 151 -6.37 -14.02 26.15
N ILE A 152 -5.19 -14.53 26.45
CA ILE A 152 -4.71 -14.85 27.80
C ILE A 152 -3.42 -14.06 27.99
N GLU A 153 -3.34 -13.31 29.08
CA GLU A 153 -2.17 -12.52 29.45
C GLU A 153 -1.93 -12.69 30.96
N GLU A 154 -1.03 -13.61 31.30
CA GLU A 154 -0.58 -13.94 32.64
C GLU A 154 0.91 -13.58 32.79
N GLU A 155 1.45 -13.58 34.01
CA GLU A 155 2.81 -13.11 34.29
C GLU A 155 3.91 -13.84 33.47
N THR A 156 3.71 -15.14 33.21
CA THR A 156 4.71 -15.98 32.52
C THR A 156 4.14 -16.71 31.29
N TYR A 157 2.89 -16.40 30.92
CA TYR A 157 2.20 -17.07 29.83
C TYR A 157 1.27 -16.09 29.11
N ALA A 158 1.31 -16.10 27.78
CA ALA A 158 0.38 -15.38 26.95
C ALA A 158 -0.05 -16.21 25.74
N MET A 159 -1.28 -16.01 25.27
CA MET A 159 -1.85 -16.70 24.13
C MET A 159 -2.86 -15.84 23.39
N ASP A 160 -2.77 -15.83 22.06
CA ASP A 160 -3.75 -15.26 21.15
C ASP A 160 -4.34 -16.36 20.25
N GLU A 161 -5.66 -16.54 20.30
CA GLU A 161 -6.34 -17.55 19.48
C GLU A 161 -6.44 -17.11 18.02
N TRP A 162 -5.85 -17.88 17.11
CA TRP A 162 -5.89 -17.61 15.66
C TRP A 162 -6.96 -18.45 14.95
N GLY A 163 -8.24 -18.19 15.29
CA GLY A 163 -9.41 -18.92 14.79
C GLY A 163 -10.15 -18.23 13.63
N TYR A 164 -10.78 -19.03 12.77
CA TYR A 164 -11.69 -18.60 11.70
C TYR A 164 -12.83 -19.60 11.49
N SER A 165 -14.02 -19.10 11.21
CA SER A 165 -15.18 -19.87 10.75
C SER A 165 -15.28 -19.92 9.22
N GLU A 166 -16.02 -20.90 8.69
CA GLU A 166 -16.29 -20.99 7.25
C GLU A 166 -16.99 -19.72 6.73
N ALA A 167 -17.95 -19.17 7.47
CA ALA A 167 -18.71 -18.00 7.05
C ALA A 167 -17.84 -16.75 6.89
N GLU A 168 -16.87 -16.53 7.81
CA GLU A 168 -15.92 -15.41 7.73
C GLU A 168 -15.04 -15.50 6.49
N ILE A 169 -14.56 -16.71 6.18
CA ILE A 169 -13.70 -16.94 5.01
C ILE A 169 -14.50 -16.79 3.71
N GLN A 170 -15.73 -17.33 3.66
CA GLN A 170 -16.59 -17.23 2.48
C GLN A 170 -16.89 -15.78 2.09
N ARG A 171 -17.28 -14.93 3.04
CA ARG A 171 -17.67 -13.54 2.75
C ARG A 171 -16.52 -12.69 2.21
N VAL A 172 -15.30 -12.87 2.73
CA VAL A 172 -14.10 -12.16 2.24
C VAL A 172 -13.59 -12.73 0.91
N THR A 173 -13.78 -14.03 0.67
CA THR A 173 -13.51 -14.66 -0.63
C THR A 173 -14.42 -14.10 -1.72
N ARG A 174 -15.74 -14.03 -1.48
CA ARG A 174 -16.71 -13.43 -2.42
C ARG A 174 -16.35 -12.00 -2.76
N LEU A 175 -16.05 -11.19 -1.75
CA LEU A 175 -15.64 -9.80 -1.97
C LEU A 175 -14.37 -9.72 -2.83
N SER A 176 -13.39 -10.59 -2.58
CA SER A 176 -12.14 -10.63 -3.38
C SER A 176 -12.42 -10.98 -4.84
N ALA A 177 -13.34 -11.91 -5.10
CA ALA A 177 -13.77 -12.26 -6.45
C ALA A 177 -14.51 -11.10 -7.13
N GLU A 178 -15.40 -10.40 -6.43
CA GLU A 178 -16.10 -9.21 -6.96
C GLU A 178 -15.11 -8.09 -7.32
N VAL A 179 -14.09 -7.87 -6.50
CA VAL A 179 -13.01 -6.92 -6.81
C VAL A 179 -12.26 -7.38 -8.06
N ALA A 180 -11.93 -8.67 -8.17
CA ALA A 180 -11.25 -9.21 -9.34
C ALA A 180 -12.05 -9.05 -10.65
N LEU A 181 -13.37 -9.20 -10.58
CA LEU A 181 -14.30 -9.09 -11.71
C LEU A 181 -14.47 -7.66 -12.24
N ARG A 182 -14.02 -6.64 -11.51
CA ARG A 182 -14.02 -5.25 -11.99
C ARG A 182 -12.96 -5.00 -13.08
N HIS A 183 -12.07 -5.96 -13.32
CA HIS A 183 -11.04 -5.90 -14.35
C HIS A 183 -11.43 -6.75 -15.56
N ASN A 184 -10.99 -6.34 -16.75
CA ASN A 184 -11.22 -7.08 -18.00
C ASN A 184 -9.89 -7.31 -18.75
N PRO A 185 -9.36 -8.56 -18.80
CA PRO A 185 -9.91 -9.77 -18.19
C PRO A 185 -9.90 -9.70 -16.64
N PRO A 186 -10.71 -10.52 -15.94
CA PRO A 186 -10.71 -10.56 -14.48
C PRO A 186 -9.31 -10.80 -13.93
N TRP A 187 -8.98 -10.08 -12.85
CA TRP A 187 -7.73 -10.29 -12.14
C TRP A 187 -7.70 -11.68 -11.47
N PRO A 188 -6.52 -12.29 -11.29
CA PRO A 188 -6.41 -13.47 -10.45
C PRO A 188 -6.62 -13.12 -8.97
N VAL A 189 -7.20 -14.05 -8.21
CA VAL A 189 -7.22 -14.02 -6.74
C VAL A 189 -6.06 -14.89 -6.24
N ILE A 190 -5.16 -14.28 -5.47
CA ILE A 190 -3.99 -14.90 -4.86
C ILE A 190 -4.27 -15.04 -3.37
N SER A 191 -4.69 -16.24 -2.94
CA SER A 191 -5.00 -16.54 -1.55
C SER A 191 -3.72 -16.88 -0.77
N LEU A 192 -3.44 -16.06 0.24
CA LEU A 192 -2.31 -16.23 1.16
C LEU A 192 -2.71 -17.06 2.37
N ASP A 193 -1.87 -18.03 2.73
CA ASP A 193 -2.06 -18.83 3.94
C ASP A 193 -0.74 -19.39 4.48
N LYS A 194 -0.82 -20.16 5.58
CA LYS A 194 0.27 -21.01 6.06
C LYS A 194 -0.21 -22.45 6.26
N ALA A 195 -0.90 -23.00 5.26
CA ALA A 195 -1.61 -24.29 5.34
C ALA A 195 -0.68 -25.48 5.63
N ASN A 196 0.61 -25.35 5.35
CA ASN A 196 1.61 -26.36 5.71
C ASN A 196 1.87 -26.48 7.23
N VAL A 197 1.41 -25.52 8.04
CA VAL A 197 1.54 -25.53 9.51
C VAL A 197 0.18 -25.36 10.18
N LEU A 198 -0.56 -24.29 9.86
CA LEU A 198 -1.71 -23.85 10.64
C LEU A 198 -3.02 -24.55 10.27
N ALA A 199 -3.79 -24.96 11.28
CA ALA A 199 -5.12 -25.56 11.10
C ALA A 199 -6.13 -24.56 10.50
N SER A 200 -6.13 -23.32 10.98
CA SER A 200 -6.93 -22.21 10.44
C SER A 200 -6.63 -21.98 8.95
N SER A 201 -5.36 -21.98 8.56
CA SER A 201 -4.97 -21.89 7.14
C SER A 201 -5.41 -23.08 6.28
N ARG A 202 -5.44 -24.31 6.84
CA ARG A 202 -6.00 -25.46 6.11
C ARG A 202 -7.51 -25.33 5.90
N LEU A 203 -8.24 -24.78 6.88
CA LEU A 203 -9.66 -24.44 6.71
C LEU A 203 -9.83 -23.34 5.66
N TRP A 204 -9.04 -22.26 5.77
CA TRP A 204 -9.01 -21.14 4.82
C TRP A 204 -8.92 -21.64 3.38
N ARG A 205 -7.90 -22.44 3.07
CA ARG A 205 -7.69 -22.99 1.73
C ARG A 205 -8.88 -23.78 1.22
N ARG A 206 -9.43 -24.70 2.03
CA ARG A 206 -10.61 -25.51 1.63
C ARG A 206 -11.84 -24.64 1.33
N VAL A 207 -12.08 -23.62 2.15
CA VAL A 207 -13.25 -22.76 1.99
C VAL A 207 -13.09 -21.83 0.78
N VAL A 208 -11.89 -21.26 0.58
CA VAL A 208 -11.58 -20.46 -0.61
C VAL A 208 -11.75 -21.29 -1.87
N ASP A 209 -11.19 -22.50 -1.93
CA ASP A 209 -11.32 -23.42 -3.08
C ASP A 209 -12.78 -23.73 -3.41
N LYS A 210 -13.55 -24.12 -2.38
CA LYS A 210 -14.98 -24.43 -2.51
C LYS A 210 -15.77 -23.23 -3.03
N THR A 211 -15.54 -22.04 -2.45
CA THR A 211 -16.29 -20.82 -2.81
C THR A 211 -15.95 -20.37 -4.22
N MET A 212 -14.66 -20.29 -4.57
CA MET A 212 -14.21 -19.85 -5.89
C MET A 212 -14.66 -20.82 -6.99
N THR A 213 -14.57 -22.13 -6.75
CA THR A 213 -14.98 -23.13 -7.75
C THR A 213 -16.48 -23.13 -7.98
N ALA A 214 -17.28 -22.99 -6.91
CA ALA A 214 -18.75 -23.05 -7.02
C ALA A 214 -19.36 -21.74 -7.55
N GLU A 215 -18.82 -20.59 -7.16
CA GLU A 215 -19.46 -19.29 -7.39
C GLU A 215 -18.72 -18.42 -8.42
N TYR A 216 -17.40 -18.60 -8.59
CA TYR A 216 -16.56 -17.73 -9.43
C TYR A 216 -15.59 -18.51 -10.34
N PRO A 217 -16.06 -19.52 -11.11
CA PRO A 217 -15.19 -20.35 -11.94
C PRO A 217 -14.42 -19.59 -13.02
N GLN A 218 -14.85 -18.37 -13.37
CA GLN A 218 -14.19 -17.48 -14.31
C GLN A 218 -12.99 -16.71 -13.73
N VAL A 219 -12.84 -16.68 -12.40
CA VAL A 219 -11.74 -15.98 -11.72
C VAL A 219 -10.62 -16.96 -11.41
N LYS A 220 -9.41 -16.69 -11.92
CA LYS A 220 -8.25 -17.55 -11.65
C LYS A 220 -7.86 -17.49 -10.18
N LEU A 221 -7.91 -18.63 -9.49
CA LEU A 221 -7.41 -18.78 -8.13
C LEU A 221 -5.96 -19.28 -8.11
N VAL A 222 -5.13 -18.69 -7.25
CA VAL A 222 -3.76 -19.12 -6.95
C VAL A 222 -3.58 -19.16 -5.43
N HIS A 223 -2.97 -20.21 -4.89
CA HIS A 223 -2.57 -20.26 -3.48
C HIS A 223 -1.08 -19.96 -3.34
N GLN A 224 -0.73 -19.15 -2.34
CA GLN A 224 0.65 -18.78 -2.05
C GLN A 224 0.88 -18.80 -0.52
N LEU A 225 2.02 -19.33 -0.07
CA LEU A 225 2.34 -19.27 1.36
C LEU A 225 2.72 -17.83 1.76
N ALA A 226 2.20 -17.33 2.88
CA ALA A 226 2.37 -15.92 3.29
C ALA A 226 3.84 -15.48 3.44
N ASP A 227 4.70 -16.34 3.99
CA ASP A 227 6.14 -16.10 4.10
C ASP A 227 6.83 -16.00 2.74
N SER A 228 6.49 -16.90 1.81
CA SER A 228 7.00 -16.82 0.44
C SER A 228 6.43 -15.63 -0.34
N ALA A 229 5.19 -15.21 -0.07
CA ALA A 229 4.60 -14.01 -0.64
C ALA A 229 5.36 -12.75 -0.20
N SER A 230 5.77 -12.68 1.07
CA SER A 230 6.61 -11.58 1.57
C SER A 230 7.96 -11.49 0.83
N LEU A 231 8.60 -12.63 0.53
CA LEU A 231 9.82 -12.66 -0.29
C LEU A 231 9.56 -12.26 -1.74
N ILE A 232 8.47 -12.75 -2.33
CA ILE A 232 8.07 -12.41 -3.70
C ILE A 232 7.80 -10.92 -3.82
N LEU A 233 7.09 -10.32 -2.86
CA LEU A 233 6.77 -8.89 -2.85
C LEU A 233 8.03 -8.02 -2.89
N ALA A 234 9.11 -8.45 -2.21
CA ALA A 234 10.39 -7.73 -2.22
C ALA A 234 11.23 -7.93 -3.49
N THR A 235 11.01 -9.02 -4.25
CA THR A 235 11.92 -9.46 -5.33
C THR A 235 11.30 -9.43 -6.72
N ASN A 236 10.02 -9.80 -6.84
CA ASN A 236 9.25 -9.81 -8.07
C ASN A 236 7.74 -9.52 -7.79
N PRO A 237 7.41 -8.34 -7.27
CA PRO A 237 6.04 -7.99 -6.86
C PRO A 237 4.99 -8.13 -7.97
N ARG A 238 5.38 -7.99 -9.25
CA ARG A 238 4.48 -8.20 -10.40
C ARG A 238 3.83 -9.58 -10.46
N SER A 239 4.48 -10.60 -9.89
CA SER A 239 3.89 -11.94 -9.82
C SER A 239 2.69 -12.03 -8.88
N LEU A 240 2.50 -11.00 -8.03
CA LEU A 240 1.34 -10.85 -7.16
C LEU A 240 0.30 -9.88 -7.73
N ASN A 241 0.43 -9.43 -8.99
CA ASN A 241 -0.56 -8.58 -9.63
C ASN A 241 -1.94 -9.26 -9.65
N GLY A 242 -2.96 -8.56 -9.14
CA GLY A 242 -4.31 -9.08 -8.95
C GLY A 242 -4.89 -8.74 -7.58
N VAL A 243 -5.72 -9.64 -7.05
CA VAL A 243 -6.32 -9.50 -5.71
C VAL A 243 -5.59 -10.44 -4.75
N ILE A 244 -4.82 -9.89 -3.81
CA ILE A 244 -4.18 -10.67 -2.75
C ILE A 244 -5.17 -10.83 -1.61
N LEU A 245 -5.74 -12.03 -1.46
CA LEU A 245 -6.66 -12.38 -0.38
C LEU A 245 -5.87 -12.94 0.80
N ALA A 246 -6.00 -12.36 1.99
CA ALA A 246 -5.29 -12.81 3.18
C ALA A 246 -6.16 -12.69 4.44
N ASP A 247 -5.78 -13.46 5.46
CA ASP A 247 -6.35 -13.30 6.80
C ASP A 247 -5.91 -11.98 7.45
N ASN A 248 -6.38 -11.74 8.68
CA ASN A 248 -6.15 -10.47 9.35
C ASN A 248 -4.67 -10.17 9.58
N THR A 249 -3.90 -11.14 10.06
CA THR A 249 -2.50 -10.93 10.41
C THR A 249 -1.59 -10.91 9.18
N PHE A 250 -1.75 -11.84 8.24
CA PHE A 250 -0.96 -11.83 7.01
C PHE A 250 -1.32 -10.65 6.11
N GLY A 251 -2.60 -10.29 6.04
CA GLY A 251 -3.06 -9.13 5.28
C GLY A 251 -2.50 -7.82 5.81
N ASP A 252 -2.43 -7.66 7.14
CA ASP A 252 -1.80 -6.50 7.78
C ASP A 252 -0.34 -6.35 7.33
N MET A 253 0.46 -7.38 7.58
CA MET A 253 1.89 -7.39 7.27
C MET A 253 2.18 -7.15 5.78
N ILE A 254 1.48 -7.85 4.89
CA ILE A 254 1.69 -7.76 3.43
C ILE A 254 1.25 -6.40 2.91
N SER A 255 0.15 -5.84 3.42
CA SER A 255 -0.34 -4.54 2.97
C SER A 255 0.56 -3.37 3.41
N ASP A 256 1.15 -3.44 4.61
CA ASP A 256 2.15 -2.47 5.07
C ASP A 256 3.44 -2.59 4.24
N GLN A 257 3.89 -3.82 3.97
CA GLN A 257 5.03 -4.06 3.09
C GLN A 257 4.76 -3.54 1.67
N ALA A 258 3.54 -3.69 1.15
CA ALA A 258 3.15 -3.19 -0.17
C ALA A 258 3.28 -1.66 -0.26
N GLY A 259 3.03 -0.93 0.83
CA GLY A 259 3.19 0.52 0.85
C GLY A 259 4.61 1.00 0.54
N SER A 260 5.62 0.17 0.82
CA SER A 260 7.01 0.46 0.45
C SER A 260 7.24 0.47 -1.06
N ILE A 261 6.37 -0.15 -1.87
CA ILE A 261 6.48 -0.13 -3.34
C ILE A 261 6.26 1.28 -3.89
N VAL A 262 5.24 1.99 -3.36
CA VAL A 262 4.98 3.39 -3.71
C VAL A 262 6.02 4.33 -3.09
N GLY A 263 6.60 3.92 -1.95
CA GLY A 263 7.71 4.61 -1.28
C GLY A 263 7.30 5.62 -0.22
N THR A 264 6.00 5.86 -0.06
CA THR A 264 5.45 6.74 0.98
C THR A 264 4.07 6.27 1.41
N LEU A 265 3.82 6.28 2.71
CA LEU A 265 2.50 6.02 3.28
C LEU A 265 1.55 7.23 3.12
N GLY A 266 2.08 8.43 2.88
CA GLY A 266 1.32 9.68 2.79
C GLY A 266 0.33 9.74 1.62
N VAL A 267 0.37 8.75 0.72
CA VAL A 267 -0.47 8.69 -0.49
C VAL A 267 -1.32 7.42 -0.59
N LEU A 268 -1.34 6.58 0.44
CA LEU A 268 -1.99 5.27 0.40
C LEU A 268 -3.33 5.30 1.14
N PRO A 269 -4.46 5.20 0.41
CA PRO A 269 -5.78 5.09 1.02
C PRO A 269 -6.10 3.63 1.39
N SER A 270 -7.10 3.45 2.25
CA SER A 270 -7.67 2.15 2.59
C SER A 270 -9.19 2.25 2.72
N ALA A 271 -9.87 1.12 2.46
CA ALA A 271 -11.31 0.99 2.63
C ALA A 271 -11.63 -0.30 3.39
N SER A 272 -12.37 -0.23 4.48
CA SER A 272 -12.94 -1.39 5.17
C SER A 272 -14.43 -1.45 4.92
N LEU A 273 -14.90 -2.55 4.31
CA LEU A 273 -16.24 -2.68 3.77
C LEU A 273 -17.04 -3.78 4.46
N ASN A 274 -18.34 -3.55 4.58
CA ASN A 274 -19.34 -4.58 4.79
C ASN A 274 -20.25 -4.64 3.54
N GLY A 275 -20.32 -5.81 2.91
CA GLY A 275 -21.13 -6.07 1.72
C GLY A 275 -20.32 -6.12 0.42
N LEU A 276 -20.93 -6.72 -0.61
CA LEU A 276 -20.26 -6.97 -1.89
C LEU A 276 -20.26 -5.71 -2.78
N PRO A 277 -19.08 -5.28 -3.27
CA PRO A 277 -18.97 -4.14 -4.17
C PRO A 277 -19.62 -4.42 -5.54
N GLY A 278 -20.90 -4.11 -5.71
CA GLY A 278 -21.60 -4.25 -7.01
C GLY A 278 -22.84 -5.11 -6.98
N ASP A 279 -23.20 -5.66 -5.81
CA ASP A 279 -24.45 -6.38 -5.65
C ASP A 279 -25.64 -5.41 -5.71
N LYS A 280 -26.32 -5.40 -6.86
CA LYS A 280 -27.55 -4.62 -7.10
C LYS A 280 -28.77 -5.22 -6.40
N THR A 281 -28.65 -6.43 -5.84
CA THR A 281 -29.72 -7.16 -5.16
C THR A 281 -29.74 -6.91 -3.66
N LEU A 282 -28.62 -6.43 -3.08
CA LEU A 282 -28.62 -5.97 -1.69
C LEU A 282 -29.58 -4.79 -1.54
N LYS A 283 -30.53 -4.92 -0.61
CA LYS A 283 -31.44 -3.84 -0.20
C LYS A 283 -30.68 -2.66 0.43
N THR A 284 -29.46 -2.90 0.92
CA THR A 284 -28.58 -1.92 1.56
C THR A 284 -27.25 -1.86 0.81
N ARG A 285 -26.85 -0.67 0.37
CA ARG A 285 -25.55 -0.45 -0.27
C ARG A 285 -24.41 -0.89 0.67
N PRO A 286 -23.27 -1.38 0.14
CA PRO A 286 -22.12 -1.64 0.99
C PRO A 286 -21.73 -0.34 1.70
N TYR A 287 -21.62 -0.38 3.02
CA TYR A 287 -21.16 0.74 3.82
C TYR A 287 -19.75 0.43 4.32
N GLY A 288 -18.97 1.47 4.55
CA GLY A 288 -17.56 1.30 4.85
C GLY A 288 -16.96 2.43 5.65
N LEU A 289 -15.78 2.15 6.17
CA LEU A 289 -14.87 3.09 6.78
C LEU A 289 -13.67 3.28 5.86
N TYR A 290 -13.29 4.53 5.61
CA TYR A 290 -12.21 4.90 4.72
C TYR A 290 -11.14 5.66 5.49
N GLU A 291 -9.92 5.16 5.43
CA GLU A 291 -8.81 5.64 6.25
C GLU A 291 -7.47 5.62 5.51
N PRO A 292 -6.58 6.60 5.74
CA PRO A 292 -5.22 6.52 5.25
C PRO A 292 -4.47 5.39 5.97
N THR A 293 -3.45 4.81 5.34
CA THR A 293 -2.65 3.77 5.99
C THR A 293 -1.62 4.31 6.98
N HIS A 294 -1.33 5.61 6.97
CA HIS A 294 -0.38 6.24 7.88
C HIS A 294 -0.99 6.47 9.28
N GLY A 295 -0.13 6.54 10.30
CA GLY A 295 -0.53 6.91 11.67
C GLY A 295 -0.76 8.41 11.88
N SER A 296 -0.87 8.82 13.15
CA SER A 296 -1.21 10.20 13.56
C SER A 296 -0.07 11.22 13.45
N ALA A 297 1.17 10.78 13.16
CA ALA A 297 2.34 11.63 12.94
C ALA A 297 2.46 12.84 13.92
N PRO A 298 2.49 12.60 15.24
CA PRO A 298 2.35 13.62 16.30
C PRO A 298 3.46 14.70 16.26
N THR A 299 4.62 14.38 15.69
CA THR A 299 5.78 15.29 15.58
C THR A 299 5.58 16.43 14.59
N ILE A 300 4.63 16.30 13.66
CA ILE A 300 4.35 17.29 12.61
C ILE A 300 2.92 17.86 12.70
N ALA A 301 2.16 17.46 13.71
CA ALA A 301 0.80 17.94 13.93
C ALA A 301 0.77 19.46 14.15
N GLY A 302 -0.18 20.13 13.52
CA GLY A 302 -0.40 21.58 13.57
C GLY A 302 0.61 22.41 12.77
N GLN A 303 1.50 21.78 12.00
CA GLN A 303 2.57 22.48 11.28
C GLN A 303 2.22 22.75 9.81
N ASN A 304 1.04 22.32 9.32
CA ASN A 304 0.63 22.48 7.92
C ASN A 304 1.63 21.85 6.93
N ILE A 305 2.25 20.73 7.30
CA ILE A 305 3.19 19.97 6.44
C ILE A 305 2.79 18.51 6.26
N ALA A 306 1.68 18.07 6.86
CA ALA A 306 1.12 16.74 6.67
C ALA A 306 0.63 16.57 5.23
N ASN A 307 0.82 15.39 4.65
CA ASN A 307 0.34 15.09 3.29
C ASN A 307 -1.15 14.73 3.31
N PRO A 308 -2.05 15.52 2.69
CA PRO A 308 -3.49 15.23 2.71
C PRO A 308 -3.90 14.17 1.67
N VAL A 309 -2.99 13.73 0.79
CA VAL A 309 -3.34 12.93 -0.39
C VAL A 309 -3.99 11.59 -0.02
N ALA A 310 -3.44 10.84 0.94
CA ALA A 310 -4.04 9.58 1.35
C ALA A 310 -5.50 9.75 1.83
N MET A 311 -5.77 10.77 2.66
CA MET A 311 -7.11 11.08 3.15
C MET A 311 -8.05 11.55 2.03
N ILE A 312 -7.56 12.33 1.07
CA ILE A 312 -8.32 12.73 -0.11
C ILE A 312 -8.66 11.52 -0.99
N LEU A 313 -7.73 10.59 -1.19
CA LEU A 313 -7.98 9.36 -1.95
C LEU A 313 -8.96 8.42 -1.21
N CYS A 314 -9.10 8.53 0.12
CA CYS A 314 -10.17 7.86 0.86
C CYS A 314 -11.56 8.36 0.45
N VAL A 315 -11.70 9.64 0.07
CA VAL A 315 -12.94 10.18 -0.52
C VAL A 315 -13.24 9.51 -1.86
N ALA A 316 -12.20 9.25 -2.69
CA ALA A 316 -12.37 8.53 -3.95
C ALA A 316 -12.83 7.08 -3.70
N LEU A 317 -12.23 6.38 -2.74
CA LEU A 317 -12.65 5.03 -2.37
C LEU A 317 -14.09 5.01 -1.82
N MET A 318 -14.49 6.02 -1.05
CA MET A 318 -15.86 6.19 -0.55
C MET A 318 -16.88 6.36 -1.67
N PHE A 319 -16.56 7.23 -2.64
CA PHE A 319 -17.38 7.40 -3.83
C PHE A 319 -17.54 6.09 -4.59
N ARG A 320 -16.43 5.38 -4.83
CA ARG A 320 -16.40 4.11 -5.55
C ARG A 320 -17.21 3.01 -4.87
N TYR A 321 -17.00 2.81 -3.58
CA TYR A 321 -17.50 1.62 -2.88
C TYR A 321 -18.86 1.85 -2.21
N SER A 322 -19.05 2.93 -1.44
CA SER A 322 -20.31 3.14 -0.71
C SER A 322 -21.33 3.97 -1.46
N LEU A 323 -20.89 4.98 -2.23
CA LEU A 323 -21.83 5.90 -2.88
C LEU A 323 -22.17 5.52 -4.32
N SER A 324 -21.49 4.53 -4.91
CA SER A 324 -21.65 4.11 -6.31
C SER A 324 -21.39 5.24 -7.32
N MET A 325 -20.39 6.07 -7.03
CA MET A 325 -20.02 7.29 -7.75
C MET A 325 -18.62 7.13 -8.41
N GLU A 326 -18.48 6.16 -9.32
CA GLU A 326 -17.18 5.84 -9.95
C GLU A 326 -16.60 7.03 -10.74
N ALA A 327 -17.44 7.78 -11.44
CA ALA A 327 -16.98 8.93 -12.22
C ALA A 327 -16.37 10.01 -11.33
N GLU A 328 -16.96 10.28 -10.16
CA GLU A 328 -16.41 11.21 -9.18
C GLU A 328 -15.15 10.67 -8.50
N ALA A 329 -15.09 9.36 -8.21
CA ALA A 329 -13.88 8.73 -7.70
C ALA A 329 -12.70 8.94 -8.67
N GLN A 330 -12.89 8.64 -9.96
CA GLN A 330 -11.87 8.84 -10.99
C GLN A 330 -11.45 10.31 -11.12
N ARG A 331 -12.39 11.25 -11.01
CA ARG A 331 -12.08 12.69 -11.04
C ARG A 331 -11.19 13.12 -9.88
N VAL A 332 -11.39 12.58 -8.68
CA VAL A 332 -10.50 12.84 -7.53
C VAL A 332 -9.10 12.27 -7.79
N GLU A 333 -9.02 11.02 -8.24
CA GLU A 333 -7.75 10.34 -8.54
C GLU A 333 -6.96 11.08 -9.63
N ASP A 334 -7.64 11.51 -10.68
CA ASP A 334 -7.05 12.30 -11.76
C ASP A 334 -6.57 13.67 -11.31
N ALA A 335 -7.33 14.35 -10.44
CA ALA A 335 -6.94 15.63 -9.88
C ALA A 335 -5.70 15.50 -8.99
N VAL A 336 -5.66 14.50 -8.12
CA VAL A 336 -4.49 14.17 -7.28
C VAL A 336 -3.27 13.93 -8.18
N ARG A 337 -3.40 13.06 -9.19
CA ARG A 337 -2.32 12.77 -10.14
C ARG A 337 -1.80 14.04 -10.82
N LYS A 338 -2.70 14.87 -11.37
CA LYS A 338 -2.35 16.14 -12.04
C LYS A 338 -1.58 17.08 -11.11
N VAL A 339 -2.01 17.22 -9.85
CA VAL A 339 -1.35 18.09 -8.87
C VAL A 339 0.05 17.56 -8.53
N LEU A 340 0.18 16.27 -8.22
CA LEU A 340 1.48 15.67 -7.89
C LEU A 340 2.48 15.70 -9.06
N ASP A 341 1.99 15.47 -10.29
CA ASP A 341 2.82 15.50 -11.51
C ASP A 341 3.19 16.93 -11.93
N SER A 342 2.47 17.96 -11.46
CA SER A 342 2.86 19.37 -11.63
C SER A 342 4.05 19.78 -10.74
N GLY A 343 4.43 18.93 -9.79
CA GLY A 343 5.49 19.20 -8.81
C GLY A 343 5.00 19.88 -7.52
N LEU A 344 3.71 20.21 -7.41
CA LEU A 344 3.11 20.73 -6.18
C LEU A 344 2.93 19.58 -5.17
N ARG A 345 3.83 19.54 -4.19
CA ARG A 345 4.03 18.39 -3.28
C ARG A 345 4.33 18.88 -1.86
N THR A 346 3.89 18.11 -0.87
CA THR A 346 4.25 18.28 0.54
C THR A 346 5.69 17.86 0.83
N PRO A 347 6.26 18.22 2.01
CA PRO A 347 7.66 17.94 2.35
C PRO A 347 8.05 16.46 2.37
N ASP A 348 7.14 15.54 2.70
CA ASP A 348 7.38 14.09 2.63
C ASP A 348 7.66 13.60 1.21
N LEU A 349 7.17 14.33 0.21
CA LEU A 349 7.38 14.10 -1.22
C LEU A 349 8.42 15.07 -1.81
N GLY A 350 9.33 15.60 -0.98
CA GLY A 350 10.43 16.47 -1.40
C GLY A 350 10.01 17.88 -1.86
N GLY A 351 8.74 18.23 -1.70
CA GLY A 351 8.22 19.54 -2.05
C GLY A 351 8.29 20.54 -0.90
N LYS A 352 7.63 21.68 -1.08
CA LYS A 352 7.57 22.77 -0.09
C LYS A 352 6.14 23.22 0.22
N ALA A 353 5.16 22.60 -0.42
CA ALA A 353 3.78 23.03 -0.30
C ALA A 353 3.22 22.63 1.08
N GLY A 354 2.38 23.50 1.63
CA GLY A 354 1.64 23.19 2.86
C GLY A 354 0.51 22.18 2.63
N THR A 355 -0.01 21.60 3.71
CA THR A 355 -1.18 20.69 3.68
C THR A 355 -2.36 21.34 2.97
N ASN A 356 -2.70 22.56 3.36
CA ASN A 356 -3.78 23.35 2.76
C ASN A 356 -3.54 23.69 1.28
N GLU A 357 -2.31 24.03 0.89
CA GLU A 357 -1.97 24.38 -0.50
C GLU A 357 -2.19 23.20 -1.44
N VAL A 358 -1.81 21.98 -1.01
CA VAL A 358 -2.07 20.75 -1.76
C VAL A 358 -3.57 20.48 -1.86
N GLY A 359 -4.31 20.60 -0.76
CA GLY A 359 -5.76 20.40 -0.75
C GLY A 359 -6.52 21.38 -1.65
N ASP A 360 -6.20 22.67 -1.56
CA ASP A 360 -6.82 23.72 -2.39
C ASP A 360 -6.50 23.54 -3.88
N ALA A 361 -5.28 23.08 -4.21
CA ALA A 361 -4.89 22.75 -5.58
C ALA A 361 -5.70 21.57 -6.14
N ILE A 362 -5.94 20.54 -5.33
CA ILE A 362 -6.76 19.38 -5.73
C ILE A 362 -8.22 19.79 -5.93
N VAL A 363 -8.81 20.57 -5.01
CA VAL A 363 -10.17 21.12 -5.15
C VAL A 363 -10.31 21.92 -6.45
N SER A 364 -9.32 22.75 -6.76
CA SER A 364 -9.27 23.53 -7.99
C SER A 364 -9.22 22.65 -9.23
N ALA A 365 -8.41 21.57 -9.22
CA ALA A 365 -8.29 20.63 -10.32
C ALA A 365 -9.60 19.85 -10.56
N VAL A 366 -10.25 19.36 -9.50
CA VAL A 366 -11.56 18.68 -9.58
C VAL A 366 -12.64 19.59 -10.17
N SER A 367 -12.64 20.87 -9.79
CA SER A 367 -13.65 21.84 -10.21
C SER A 367 -13.51 22.24 -11.68
N LYS A 368 -12.28 22.42 -12.18
CA LYS A 368 -12.02 22.79 -13.58
C LYS A 368 -12.53 21.72 -14.57
N ASP A 369 -12.37 20.44 -14.24
CA ASP A 369 -12.84 19.34 -15.09
C ASP A 369 -14.38 19.27 -15.20
N SER A 370 -15.13 19.89 -14.28
CA SER A 370 -16.59 20.00 -14.40
C SER A 370 -17.05 20.98 -15.48
N SER A 371 -16.22 21.98 -15.81
CA SER A 371 -16.53 23.01 -16.80
C SER A 371 -16.22 22.58 -18.24
N SER A 372 -15.31 21.62 -18.44
CA SER A 372 -14.94 21.09 -19.76
C SER A 372 -15.87 19.98 -20.24
N THR A 373 -16.61 19.31 -19.35
CA THR A 373 -17.57 18.23 -19.69
C THR A 373 -18.95 18.72 -20.12
N LEU A 374 -19.26 20.01 -19.94
CA LEU A 374 -20.55 20.61 -20.34
C LEU A 374 -20.66 20.94 -21.85
N ASN A 375 -19.62 20.71 -22.65
CA ASN A 375 -19.55 21.11 -24.08
C ASN A 375 -19.21 19.96 -25.07
N MET A 376 -19.54 18.70 -24.76
CA MET A 376 -19.41 17.61 -25.73
C MET A 376 -20.79 17.03 -26.08
N PRO A 377 -21.19 17.00 -27.37
CA PRO A 377 -22.44 16.35 -27.77
C PRO A 377 -22.32 14.84 -27.57
N THR A 378 -23.31 14.26 -26.90
CA THR A 378 -23.49 12.82 -26.69
C THR A 378 -23.54 12.08 -28.02
N LYS A 379 -22.56 11.22 -28.28
CA LYS A 379 -22.63 10.21 -29.35
C LYS A 379 -23.47 9.05 -28.82
N GLU A 380 -24.67 8.87 -29.38
CA GLU A 380 -25.49 7.70 -29.14
C GLU A 380 -24.73 6.43 -29.54
N ARG A 381 -24.76 5.43 -28.65
CA ARG A 381 -24.16 4.10 -28.86
C ARG A 381 -25.18 3.27 -29.64
N GLU A 382 -24.92 3.04 -30.93
CA GLU A 382 -25.71 2.10 -31.73
C GLU A 382 -25.58 0.67 -31.16
N THR A 383 -26.73 0.01 -31.02
CA THR A 383 -26.86 -1.39 -30.59
C THR A 383 -26.38 -2.35 -31.68
N PRO A 384 -25.63 -3.42 -31.36
CA PRO A 384 -25.25 -4.44 -32.34
C PRO A 384 -26.44 -5.37 -32.67
N PRO A 385 -26.51 -5.92 -33.90
CA PRO A 385 -27.61 -6.81 -34.33
C PRO A 385 -27.48 -8.22 -33.71
N PRO A 386 -28.58 -8.97 -33.60
CA PRO A 386 -28.60 -10.29 -32.97
C PRO A 386 -28.00 -11.37 -33.89
N THR A 387 -27.25 -12.30 -33.30
CA THR A 387 -26.76 -13.52 -33.94
C THR A 387 -27.88 -14.58 -34.04
N PRO A 388 -28.01 -15.31 -35.17
CA PRO A 388 -29.02 -16.36 -35.30
C PRO A 388 -28.53 -17.72 -34.77
N ASN A 389 -29.49 -18.46 -34.23
CA ASN A 389 -29.37 -19.79 -33.62
C ASN A 389 -29.18 -20.90 -34.68
N PRO A 390 -28.43 -21.99 -34.42
CA PRO A 390 -28.16 -23.03 -35.41
C PRO A 390 -29.09 -24.23 -35.22
N GLU A 391 -29.92 -24.57 -36.21
CA GLU A 391 -30.43 -25.93 -36.35
C GLU A 391 -31.04 -26.19 -37.73
N LYS A 392 -30.65 -27.35 -38.30
CA LYS A 392 -31.33 -28.21 -39.28
C LYS A 392 -30.93 -28.21 -40.78
N LEU A 393 -30.48 -29.42 -41.14
CA LEU A 393 -30.55 -30.19 -42.40
C LEU A 393 -29.61 -29.78 -43.56
N GLU A 394 -28.58 -30.56 -43.92
CA GLU A 394 -28.46 -31.93 -44.47
C GLU A 394 -28.30 -31.97 -46.01
N ARG A 395 -27.29 -32.76 -46.43
CA ARG A 395 -27.04 -33.46 -47.71
C ARG A 395 -26.21 -32.78 -48.82
N SER A 396 -25.02 -33.36 -48.98
CA SER A 396 -24.17 -33.38 -50.19
C SER A 396 -24.76 -34.30 -51.28
N PRO A 397 -24.24 -34.25 -52.53
CA PRO A 397 -23.22 -35.24 -52.92
C PRO A 397 -22.07 -34.70 -53.81
N THR A 398 -21.04 -35.55 -53.91
CA THR A 398 -19.65 -35.39 -54.39
C THR A 398 -19.44 -35.65 -55.92
N PRO A 399 -18.21 -35.51 -56.48
CA PRO A 399 -17.89 -35.08 -57.86
C PRO A 399 -17.42 -36.22 -58.80
N PRO A 400 -16.78 -35.90 -59.95
CA PRO A 400 -15.50 -36.55 -60.22
C PRO A 400 -14.37 -35.68 -60.81
N ALA A 401 -13.19 -36.31 -60.79
CA ALA A 401 -11.80 -35.89 -61.01
C ALA A 401 -11.43 -35.35 -62.41
N ILE A 402 -10.22 -34.74 -62.52
CA ILE A 402 -9.07 -35.27 -63.27
C ILE A 402 -7.86 -34.31 -63.13
N GLU A 403 -6.72 -34.86 -62.69
CA GLU A 403 -5.38 -34.27 -62.83
C GLU A 403 -4.85 -34.44 -64.27
N ARG A 404 -4.13 -33.43 -64.78
CA ARG A 404 -2.94 -33.65 -65.63
C ARG A 404 -2.02 -32.43 -65.60
N THR A 405 -0.73 -32.73 -65.47
CA THR A 405 0.43 -31.89 -65.19
C THR A 405 0.98 -31.10 -66.38
N ALA A 406 1.29 -29.81 -66.16
CA ALA A 406 2.48 -28.99 -66.54
C ALA A 406 2.91 -28.86 -68.05
N PRO A 407 3.73 -27.87 -68.51
CA PRO A 407 4.62 -27.00 -67.69
C PRO A 407 5.01 -25.56 -68.20
N PHE A 408 5.90 -24.90 -67.44
CA PHE A 408 6.94 -23.86 -67.77
C PHE A 408 6.61 -22.37 -68.12
N LEU A 409 6.91 -21.49 -67.13
CA LEU A 409 7.76 -20.26 -67.07
C LEU A 409 7.48 -18.90 -67.78
N GLN A 410 7.48 -17.87 -66.91
CA GLN A 410 7.90 -16.44 -66.97
C GLN A 410 6.90 -15.28 -67.21
N PRO A 411 7.13 -14.11 -66.54
CA PRO A 411 6.12 -13.09 -66.25
C PRO A 411 6.28 -11.78 -67.03
N ALA A 412 5.20 -10.99 -67.11
CA ALA A 412 5.15 -9.69 -67.77
C ALA A 412 5.04 -8.50 -66.78
N SER A 413 5.64 -7.39 -67.21
CA SER A 413 5.80 -6.05 -66.62
C SER A 413 4.48 -5.23 -66.44
N PRO A 414 4.52 -4.04 -65.79
CA PRO A 414 3.45 -3.48 -64.95
C PRO A 414 2.67 -2.29 -65.57
N PRO A 415 1.66 -1.72 -64.87
CA PRO A 415 1.13 -0.39 -65.18
C PRO A 415 1.53 0.73 -64.18
N VAL A 416 1.20 1.95 -64.57
CA VAL A 416 1.79 3.28 -64.30
C VAL A 416 1.37 3.97 -62.97
N ARG A 417 2.25 4.90 -62.54
CA ARG A 417 2.25 5.91 -61.44
C ARG A 417 0.94 6.63 -61.06
N PRO A 418 0.93 7.21 -59.84
CA PRO A 418 0.56 8.62 -59.62
C PRO A 418 1.76 9.50 -59.22
N THR A 419 1.65 10.79 -59.55
CA THR A 419 2.63 11.88 -59.39
C THR A 419 2.68 12.45 -57.97
N SER A 420 3.87 12.64 -57.40
CA SER A 420 4.11 13.60 -56.32
C SER A 420 5.48 14.25 -56.48
N THR A 421 5.49 15.57 -56.68
CA THR A 421 6.64 16.46 -56.53
C THR A 421 6.88 16.73 -55.05
N GLU A 422 7.94 16.17 -54.47
CA GLU A 422 8.57 16.69 -53.24
C GLU A 422 10.07 16.34 -53.28
N GLN A 423 10.91 17.36 -53.12
CA GLN A 423 12.38 17.28 -53.13
C GLN A 423 12.91 16.61 -51.85
N PRO A 424 14.04 15.87 -51.91
CA PRO A 424 14.63 15.28 -50.70
C PRO A 424 15.29 16.35 -49.83
N THR A 425 14.92 16.36 -48.55
CA THR A 425 15.47 17.23 -47.50
C THR A 425 16.94 16.93 -47.21
N TRP A 426 17.78 17.97 -47.15
CA TRP A 426 19.21 17.90 -46.88
C TRP A 426 19.60 17.25 -45.53
N ALA A 427 20.81 16.70 -45.50
CA ALA A 427 21.46 15.92 -44.45
C ALA A 427 21.85 16.70 -43.16
N GLY A 428 20.95 17.51 -42.60
CA GLY A 428 21.13 18.21 -41.31
C GLY A 428 20.43 17.56 -40.10
N SER A 429 19.63 16.50 -40.33
CA SER A 429 18.73 15.91 -39.33
C SER A 429 19.42 15.02 -38.27
N CYS A 430 20.52 14.35 -38.62
CA CYS A 430 21.24 13.45 -37.70
C CYS A 430 21.94 14.20 -36.56
N THR A 431 22.52 15.34 -36.89
CA THR A 431 23.43 16.13 -36.05
C THR A 431 22.70 16.68 -34.82
N LEU A 432 21.46 17.17 -35.00
CA LEU A 432 20.60 17.65 -33.91
C LEU A 432 20.03 16.54 -33.02
N ARG A 433 19.94 15.30 -33.53
CA ARG A 433 19.32 14.17 -32.81
C ARG A 433 20.31 13.42 -31.91
N LEU A 434 21.60 13.48 -32.20
CA LEU A 434 22.66 12.88 -31.38
C LEU A 434 22.91 13.64 -30.07
N GLU A 435 22.75 14.98 -30.06
CA GLU A 435 22.96 15.80 -28.85
C GLU A 435 21.96 15.50 -27.71
N ASN A 436 20.78 14.95 -28.05
CA ASN A 436 19.70 14.66 -27.09
C ASN A 436 19.52 13.16 -26.76
N LEU A 437 20.42 12.29 -27.21
CA LEU A 437 20.26 10.83 -27.06
C LEU A 437 20.32 10.32 -25.60
N GLU A 438 20.92 11.09 -24.69
CA GLU A 438 21.09 10.73 -23.27
C GLU A 438 19.96 11.25 -22.34
N ALA A 439 19.11 12.17 -22.81
CA ALA A 439 17.96 12.68 -22.07
C ALA A 439 16.67 11.85 -22.29
N GLN A 440 16.76 10.80 -23.10
CA GLN A 440 15.63 10.04 -23.62
C GLN A 440 15.51 8.67 -22.94
N THR A 441 14.30 8.13 -22.83
CA THR A 441 14.04 6.84 -22.17
C THR A 441 14.67 5.66 -22.93
N SER A 442 14.83 4.49 -22.30
CA SER A 442 15.45 3.30 -22.94
C SER A 442 14.76 2.87 -24.25
N LYS A 443 13.43 3.00 -24.31
CA LYS A 443 12.63 2.69 -25.51
C LYS A 443 12.85 3.73 -26.62
N THR A 444 12.76 5.01 -26.26
CA THR A 444 13.00 6.14 -27.19
C THR A 444 14.44 6.14 -27.69
N LYS A 445 15.42 5.74 -26.87
CA LYS A 445 16.82 5.61 -27.24
C LYS A 445 17.05 4.51 -28.29
N LYS A 446 16.35 3.38 -28.18
CA LYS A 446 16.42 2.30 -29.18
C LYS A 446 15.80 2.70 -30.52
N GLU A 447 14.69 3.42 -30.48
CA GLU A 447 14.02 3.97 -31.67
C GLU A 447 14.87 5.06 -32.33
N LEU A 448 15.45 5.95 -31.54
CA LEU A 448 16.35 7.02 -32.00
C LEU A 448 17.63 6.44 -32.60
N MET A 449 18.24 5.42 -31.97
CA MET A 449 19.39 4.70 -32.52
C MET A 449 19.07 4.01 -33.84
N ARG A 450 17.87 3.44 -33.98
CA ARG A 450 17.41 2.83 -35.24
C ARG A 450 17.24 3.89 -36.34
N SER A 451 16.66 5.05 -36.01
CA SER A 451 16.51 6.17 -36.95
C SER A 451 17.88 6.73 -37.39
N ILE A 452 18.82 6.90 -36.46
CA ILE A 452 20.18 7.36 -36.78
C ILE A 452 20.89 6.35 -37.69
N ALA A 453 20.76 5.05 -37.42
CA ALA A 453 21.34 4.01 -38.27
C ALA A 453 20.74 4.02 -39.69
N GLN A 454 19.43 4.24 -39.82
CA GLN A 454 18.76 4.35 -41.12
C GLN A 454 19.25 5.57 -41.92
N ASP A 455 19.40 6.72 -41.26
CA ASP A 455 19.87 7.95 -41.90
C ASP A 455 21.35 7.83 -42.35
N ILE A 456 22.19 7.18 -41.54
CA ILE A 456 23.58 6.86 -41.92
C ILE A 456 23.61 5.94 -43.15
N CYS A 457 22.81 4.87 -43.16
CA CYS A 457 22.72 3.95 -44.30
C CYS A 457 22.22 4.67 -45.57
N ALA A 458 21.24 5.58 -45.44
CA ALA A 458 20.75 6.38 -46.56
C ALA A 458 21.84 7.31 -47.12
N THR A 459 22.65 7.92 -46.25
CA THR A 459 23.78 8.77 -46.63
C THR A 459 24.84 7.98 -47.41
N PHE A 460 25.24 6.80 -46.94
CA PHE A 460 26.18 5.93 -47.68
C PHE A 460 25.62 5.47 -49.03
N THR A 461 24.32 5.17 -49.10
CA THR A 461 23.66 4.79 -50.36
C THR A 461 23.65 5.95 -51.36
N CYS A 462 23.45 7.18 -50.90
CA CYS A 462 23.50 8.37 -51.73
C CYS A 462 24.90 8.61 -52.29
N ILE A 463 25.93 8.51 -51.45
CA ILE A 463 27.33 8.65 -51.87
C ILE A 463 27.72 7.57 -52.89
N ALA A 464 27.31 6.32 -52.70
CA ALA A 464 27.56 5.24 -53.64
C ALA A 464 26.94 5.52 -55.03
N LYS A 465 25.71 6.06 -55.06
CA LYS A 465 25.05 6.44 -56.32
C LYS A 465 25.76 7.57 -57.05
N HIS A 466 26.26 8.58 -56.33
CA HIS A 466 27.05 9.66 -56.92
C HIS A 466 28.42 9.18 -57.43
N ALA A 467 29.03 8.23 -56.74
CA ALA A 467 30.26 7.57 -57.20
C ALA A 467 30.03 6.76 -58.50
N GLU A 468 28.95 5.97 -58.57
CA GLU A 468 28.58 5.21 -59.78
C GLU A 468 28.23 6.11 -60.97
N ALA A 469 27.65 7.29 -60.71
CA ALA A 469 27.33 8.28 -61.73
C ALA A 469 28.53 9.14 -62.16
N GLY A 470 29.71 8.97 -61.54
CA GLY A 470 30.92 9.72 -61.85
C GLY A 470 30.89 11.20 -61.48
N ASN A 471 29.97 11.61 -60.59
CA ASN A 471 29.77 13.01 -60.16
C ASN A 471 29.98 13.20 -58.64
N LEU A 472 30.84 12.37 -58.05
CA LEU A 472 31.21 12.52 -56.65
C LEU A 472 32.10 13.76 -56.47
N GLU A 473 31.77 14.57 -55.47
CA GLU A 473 32.42 15.85 -55.16
C GLU A 473 32.62 15.90 -53.64
N ASP A 474 33.58 16.70 -53.17
CA ASP A 474 33.97 16.76 -51.74
C ASP A 474 32.79 17.06 -50.80
N GLN A 475 31.84 17.88 -51.26
CA GLN A 475 30.61 18.21 -50.53
C GLN A 475 29.73 16.99 -50.20
N HIS A 476 29.84 15.90 -50.99
CA HIS A 476 29.11 14.66 -50.75
C HIS A 476 29.74 13.82 -49.63
N THR A 477 31.05 13.98 -49.38
CA THR A 477 31.80 13.25 -48.35
C THR A 477 31.93 14.01 -47.03
N ASP A 478 31.84 15.35 -47.03
CA ASP A 478 31.91 16.21 -45.83
C ASP A 478 30.87 15.86 -44.75
N VAL A 479 29.73 15.30 -45.15
CA VAL A 479 28.67 14.86 -44.23
C VAL A 479 29.15 13.70 -43.35
N ILE A 480 29.99 12.80 -43.88
CA ILE A 480 30.55 11.67 -43.12
C ILE A 480 31.51 12.18 -42.04
N ASP A 481 32.39 13.13 -42.38
CA ASP A 481 33.38 13.66 -41.45
C ASP A 481 32.73 14.40 -40.28
N ASN A 482 31.63 15.10 -40.53
CA ASN A 482 30.83 15.75 -39.49
C ASN A 482 30.17 14.75 -38.53
N VAL A 483 29.64 13.63 -39.03
CA VAL A 483 29.06 12.56 -38.21
C VAL A 483 30.14 11.87 -37.36
N ILE A 484 31.29 11.56 -37.96
CA ILE A 484 32.43 10.94 -37.26
C ILE A 484 32.93 11.85 -36.12
N LYS A 485 33.08 13.14 -36.40
CA LYS A 485 33.51 14.13 -35.40
C LYS A 485 32.54 14.22 -34.23
N MET A 486 31.24 14.28 -34.50
CA MET A 486 30.20 14.34 -33.47
C MET A 486 30.16 13.08 -32.58
N ILE A 487 30.31 11.89 -33.17
CA ILE A 487 30.36 10.63 -32.40
C ILE A 487 31.57 10.63 -31.46
N ARG A 488 32.74 11.05 -31.94
CA ARG A 488 33.96 11.16 -31.13
C ARG A 488 33.79 12.16 -29.99
N ASP A 489 33.26 13.35 -30.28
CA ASP A 489 33.07 14.41 -29.27
C ASP A 489 32.04 13.99 -28.20
N THR A 490 31.00 13.25 -28.59
CA THR A 490 29.99 12.72 -27.67
C THR A 490 30.59 11.63 -26.76
N ASP A 491 31.36 10.69 -27.30
CA ASP A 491 32.03 9.65 -26.51
C ASP A 491 33.02 10.26 -25.50
N VAL A 492 33.79 11.28 -25.91
CA VAL A 492 34.72 12.00 -25.02
C VAL A 492 33.96 12.70 -23.89
N LYS A 493 32.86 13.41 -24.19
CA LYS A 493 32.02 14.07 -23.17
C LYS A 493 31.40 13.05 -22.21
N SER A 494 30.90 11.93 -22.70
CA SER A 494 30.28 10.88 -21.89
C SER A 494 31.29 10.16 -21.00
N ARG A 495 32.49 9.84 -21.50
CA ARG A 495 33.60 9.32 -20.69
C ARG A 495 34.00 10.29 -19.57
N HIS A 496 34.16 11.58 -19.87
CA HIS A 496 34.52 12.57 -18.87
C HIS A 496 33.45 12.73 -17.77
N ARG A 497 32.15 12.68 -18.14
CA ARG A 497 31.03 12.67 -17.18
C ARG A 497 31.02 11.42 -16.31
N LEU A 498 31.22 10.24 -16.90
CA LEU A 498 31.27 8.96 -16.18
C LEU A 498 32.46 8.92 -15.22
N GLU A 499 33.62 9.44 -15.61
CA GLU A 499 34.78 9.57 -14.73
C GLU A 499 34.49 10.50 -13.55
N LYS A 500 33.86 11.66 -13.79
CA LYS A 500 33.50 12.60 -12.72
C LYS A 500 32.49 11.98 -11.74
N ARG A 501 31.50 11.25 -12.26
CA ARG A 501 30.54 10.48 -11.45
C ARG A 501 31.23 9.37 -10.66
N GLY A 502 32.13 8.62 -11.28
CA GLY A 502 32.92 7.58 -10.64
C GLY A 502 33.82 8.12 -9.52
N ARG A 503 34.46 9.28 -9.71
CA ARG A 503 35.22 9.96 -8.64
C ARG A 503 34.34 10.37 -7.47
N ARG A 504 33.14 10.91 -7.73
CA ARG A 504 32.16 11.28 -6.69
C ARG A 504 31.72 10.05 -5.88
N LEU A 505 31.32 8.98 -6.56
CA LEU A 505 30.89 7.73 -5.92
C LEU A 505 32.01 7.06 -5.10
N ARG A 506 33.27 7.14 -5.55
CA ARG A 506 34.41 6.65 -4.76
C ARG A 506 34.59 7.45 -3.46
N LYS A 507 34.52 8.79 -3.52
CA LYS A 507 34.59 9.64 -2.32
C LYS A 507 33.46 9.33 -1.34
N GLU A 508 32.25 9.15 -1.85
CA GLU A 508 31.06 8.82 -1.05
C GLU A 508 31.18 7.44 -0.39
N ARG A 509 31.62 6.42 -1.14
CA ARG A 509 31.91 5.09 -0.60
C ARG A 509 32.97 5.14 0.50
N ASP A 510 34.06 5.88 0.30
CA ASP A 510 35.14 5.97 1.27
C ASP A 510 34.70 6.73 2.53
N TRP A 511 33.85 7.76 2.37
CA TRP A 511 33.19 8.45 3.50
C TRP A 511 32.25 7.54 4.28
N LEU A 512 31.41 6.75 3.60
CA LEU A 512 30.53 5.76 4.22
C LEU A 512 31.33 4.70 5.00
N ARG A 513 32.44 4.21 4.43
CA ARG A 513 33.35 3.27 5.12
C ARG A 513 33.99 3.88 6.37
N MET A 514 34.33 5.16 6.35
CA MET A 514 34.84 5.86 7.52
C MET A 514 33.75 6.00 8.60
N LYS A 515 32.53 6.40 8.23
CA LYS A 515 31.40 6.53 9.15
C LYS A 515 31.03 5.18 9.79
N HIS A 516 30.98 4.11 9.00
CA HIS A 516 30.72 2.76 9.50
C HIS A 516 31.78 2.28 10.48
N ARG A 517 33.07 2.55 10.22
CA ARG A 517 34.16 2.22 11.16
C ARG A 517 34.07 3.01 12.46
N LYS A 518 33.66 4.28 12.40
CA LYS A 518 33.45 5.10 13.61
C LYS A 518 32.31 4.52 14.46
N MET A 519 31.18 4.22 13.83
CA MET A 519 30.00 3.65 14.50
C MET A 519 30.30 2.27 15.10
N GLY A 520 31.07 1.43 14.40
CA GLY A 520 31.53 0.15 14.96
C GLY A 520 32.33 0.30 16.26
N ARG A 521 33.25 1.27 16.33
CA ARG A 521 34.01 1.55 17.56
C ARG A 521 33.13 2.05 18.70
N GLU A 522 32.18 2.92 18.41
CA GLU A 522 31.21 3.43 19.41
C GLU A 522 30.34 2.29 19.97
N ILE A 523 29.92 1.35 19.11
CA ILE A 523 29.18 0.15 19.52
C ILE A 523 30.03 -0.79 20.37
N ASP A 524 31.31 -0.99 20.02
CA ASP A 524 32.22 -1.84 20.80
C ASP A 524 32.49 -1.24 22.20
N GLU A 525 32.71 0.07 22.29
CA GLU A 525 32.86 0.78 23.56
C GLU A 525 31.60 0.70 24.43
N PHE A 526 30.43 0.93 23.83
CA PHE A 526 29.14 0.79 24.51
C PHE A 526 28.91 -0.65 25.00
N SER A 527 29.23 -1.64 24.18
CA SER A 527 29.10 -3.06 24.52
C SER A 527 30.03 -3.47 25.66
N LEU A 528 31.22 -2.86 25.75
CA LEU A 528 32.16 -3.11 26.85
C LEU A 528 31.64 -2.50 28.16
N LEU A 529 31.14 -1.26 28.10
CA LEU A 529 30.53 -0.56 29.24
C LEU A 529 29.29 -1.30 29.75
N TYR A 530 28.43 -1.75 28.85
CA TYR A 530 27.24 -2.52 29.17
C TYR A 530 27.59 -3.85 29.85
N ARG A 531 28.54 -4.61 29.30
CA ARG A 531 29.03 -5.86 29.92
C ARG A 531 29.68 -5.64 31.29
N LYS A 532 30.27 -4.47 31.54
CA LYS A 532 30.77 -4.12 32.87
C LYS A 532 29.60 -3.88 33.84
N LYS A 533 28.65 -3.00 33.47
CA LYS A 533 27.47 -2.72 34.30
C LYS A 533 26.65 -3.96 34.64
N VAL A 534 26.45 -4.86 33.68
CA VAL A 534 25.73 -6.13 33.91
C VAL A 534 26.48 -7.01 34.90
N ARG A 535 27.82 -7.10 34.81
CA ARG A 535 28.62 -7.84 35.80
C ARG A 535 28.50 -7.23 37.19
N ASP A 536 28.61 -5.91 37.30
CA ASP A 536 28.51 -5.20 38.58
C ASP A 536 27.13 -5.43 39.22
N LEU A 537 26.06 -5.39 38.43
CA LEU A 537 24.69 -5.70 38.88
C LEU A 537 24.53 -7.16 39.33
N ILE A 538 25.14 -8.12 38.63
CA ILE A 538 25.11 -9.54 39.02
C ILE A 538 25.82 -9.77 40.35
N VAL A 539 26.94 -9.07 40.59
CA VAL A 539 27.66 -9.14 41.87
C VAL A 539 26.80 -8.56 42.99
N ALA A 540 26.25 -7.36 42.80
CA ALA A 540 25.37 -6.72 43.79
C ALA A 540 24.14 -7.58 44.10
N LEU A 541 23.53 -8.22 43.09
CA LEU A 541 22.40 -9.12 43.28
C LEU A 541 22.78 -10.36 44.11
N ARG A 542 23.98 -10.90 43.93
CA ARG A 542 24.47 -12.05 44.73
C ARG A 542 24.71 -11.65 46.18
N GLU A 543 25.27 -10.47 46.42
CA GLU A 543 25.48 -9.95 47.78
C GLU A 543 24.14 -9.75 48.50
N GLN A 544 23.17 -9.12 47.84
CA GLN A 544 21.83 -8.94 48.39
C GLN A 544 21.10 -10.27 48.64
N ASN A 545 21.22 -11.25 47.74
CA ASN A 545 20.66 -12.58 47.98
C ASN A 545 21.32 -13.27 49.18
N HIS A 546 22.63 -13.10 49.38
CA HIS A 546 23.31 -13.66 50.55
C HIS A 546 22.82 -13.01 51.85
N GLU A 547 22.63 -11.69 51.85
CA GLU A 547 22.07 -10.95 52.99
C GLU A 547 20.64 -11.40 53.32
N VAL A 548 19.79 -11.60 52.30
CA VAL A 548 18.44 -12.15 52.47
C VAL A 548 18.47 -13.56 53.07
N GLU A 549 19.38 -14.42 52.64
CA GLU A 549 19.52 -15.77 53.20
C GLU A 549 20.01 -15.74 54.66
N GLN A 550 20.92 -14.83 55.01
CA GLN A 550 21.34 -14.63 56.41
C GLN A 550 20.16 -14.17 57.29
N LEU A 551 19.39 -13.18 56.83
CA LEU A 551 18.21 -12.69 57.54
C LEU A 551 17.12 -13.76 57.68
N ARG A 552 16.97 -14.65 56.68
CA ARG A 552 16.08 -15.82 56.76
C ARG A 552 16.54 -16.81 57.83
N ALA A 553 17.83 -17.13 57.86
CA ALA A 553 18.40 -18.03 58.87
C ALA A 553 18.26 -17.45 60.30
N GLU A 554 18.50 -16.15 60.47
CA GLU A 554 18.28 -15.46 61.76
C GLU A 554 16.81 -15.49 62.17
N ARG A 555 15.89 -15.24 61.23
CA ARG A 555 14.45 -15.34 61.48
C ARG A 555 14.04 -16.75 61.92
N GLU A 556 14.55 -17.80 61.26
CA GLU A 556 14.27 -19.18 61.66
C GLU A 556 14.79 -19.50 63.07
N LEU A 557 15.98 -19.01 63.42
CA LEU A 557 16.56 -19.20 64.74
C LEU A 557 15.77 -18.47 65.83
N LEU A 558 15.30 -17.24 65.55
CA LEU A 558 14.41 -16.50 66.43
C LEU A 558 13.06 -17.19 66.61
N LEU A 559 12.48 -17.72 65.52
CA LEU A 559 11.23 -18.48 65.59
C LEU A 559 11.37 -19.77 66.41
N ALA A 560 12.49 -20.50 66.25
CA ALA A 560 12.78 -21.68 67.06
C ALA A 560 12.91 -21.33 68.56
N LYS A 561 13.56 -20.22 68.88
CA LYS A 561 13.72 -19.75 70.26
C LYS A 561 12.41 -19.29 70.89
N ILE A 562 11.56 -18.59 70.14
CA ILE A 562 10.20 -18.25 70.58
C ILE A 562 9.40 -19.53 70.86
N HIS A 563 9.60 -20.59 70.06
CA HIS A 563 8.91 -21.86 70.25
C HIS A 563 9.41 -22.62 71.50
N GLU A 564 10.72 -22.61 71.78
CA GLU A 564 11.29 -23.13 73.02
C GLU A 564 10.84 -22.34 74.26
N ASP A 565 10.87 -21.01 74.21
CA ASP A 565 10.42 -20.15 75.30
C ASP A 565 8.91 -20.30 75.55
N SER A 566 8.11 -20.52 74.51
CA SER A 566 6.68 -20.86 74.62
C SER A 566 6.44 -22.24 75.22
N ALA A 567 7.30 -23.22 74.95
CA ALA A 567 7.22 -24.56 75.53
C ALA A 567 7.64 -24.58 77.01
N LEU A 568 8.65 -23.79 77.37
CA LEU A 568 9.07 -23.55 78.76
C LEU A 568 8.02 -22.75 79.55
N ALA A 569 7.31 -21.83 78.89
CA ALA A 569 6.17 -21.13 79.49
C ALA A 569 4.97 -22.08 79.71
N SER A 570 4.69 -23.03 78.81
CA SER A 570 3.62 -24.02 79.04
C SER A 570 3.94 -25.00 80.18
N ASP A 571 5.21 -25.38 80.37
CA ASP A 571 5.64 -26.23 81.50
C ASP A 571 5.65 -25.48 82.85
N ALA A 572 5.72 -24.14 82.84
CA ALA A 572 5.64 -23.31 84.04
C ALA A 572 4.18 -23.00 84.46
N VAL A 573 3.21 -23.10 83.55
CA VAL A 573 1.79 -22.77 83.80
C VAL A 573 1.00 -23.96 84.40
N ASP A 574 1.53 -25.18 84.39
CA ASP A 574 0.93 -26.33 85.09
C ASP A 574 1.18 -26.36 86.61
N LYS A 575 1.76 -25.28 87.17
CA LYS A 575 1.87 -25.05 88.62
C LYS A 575 1.67 -23.58 88.98
N GLU A 576 0.47 -23.03 88.80
CA GLU A 576 -0.20 -22.19 89.81
C GLU A 576 -1.58 -21.76 89.32
N THR A 577 -2.53 -21.91 90.25
CA THR A 577 -3.97 -21.68 90.14
C THR A 577 -4.37 -20.22 89.99
N ASP A 578 -5.52 -20.03 89.33
CA ASP A 578 -6.48 -18.91 89.43
C ASP A 578 -5.97 -17.48 89.14
N VAL A 579 -6.58 -16.84 88.13
CA VAL A 579 -7.38 -15.59 88.27
C VAL A 579 -7.79 -15.08 86.88
N ASP A 580 -9.08 -14.78 86.75
CA ASP A 580 -9.77 -14.21 85.58
C ASP A 580 -9.15 -12.91 85.05
N GLY A 581 -9.14 -12.73 83.72
CA GLY A 581 -8.83 -11.46 83.07
C GLY A 581 -8.92 -11.52 81.55
N GLU A 582 -10.04 -11.06 81.00
CA GLU A 582 -10.23 -10.75 79.58
C GLU A 582 -9.17 -9.76 79.08
N PHE A 583 -8.52 -10.03 77.94
CA PHE A 583 -7.96 -8.98 77.09
C PHE A 583 -7.96 -9.39 75.60
N GLU A 584 -8.58 -8.53 74.79
CA GLU A 584 -8.66 -8.57 73.33
C GLU A 584 -7.28 -8.51 72.66
N ILE A 585 -7.13 -9.23 71.54
CA ILE A 585 -5.98 -9.13 70.64
C ILE A 585 -6.40 -8.34 69.40
N ASP A 586 -5.76 -7.19 69.20
CA ASP A 586 -5.88 -6.33 68.03
C ASP A 586 -5.03 -6.89 66.87
N THR A 587 -5.69 -7.26 65.76
CA THR A 587 -5.10 -7.93 64.60
C THR A 587 -4.71 -6.95 63.48
N GLU A 588 -3.94 -5.91 63.79
CA GLU A 588 -3.26 -5.08 62.79
C GLU A 588 -1.80 -4.84 63.16
N LYS A 589 -0.96 -5.86 62.94
CA LYS A 589 0.48 -5.80 62.56
C LYS A 589 1.14 -7.16 62.78
N VAL A 590 1.10 -8.03 61.76
CA VAL A 590 2.17 -8.98 61.42
C VAL A 590 2.18 -9.17 59.91
#